data_AF-A0A7C3AZ22-F1
#
_entry.id   AF-A0A7C3AZ22-F1
#
_cell.length_a   1.000
_cell.length_b   1.000
_cell.length_c   1.000
_cell.angle_alpha   90.00
_cell.angle_beta   90.00
_cell.angle_gamma   90.00
#
_symmetry.space_group_name_H-M   'P 1'
#
loop_
_entity.id
_entity.type
_entity.pdbx_description
1 polymer ?
#
loop_
_entity_poly.entity_id
_entity_poly.type
_entity_poly.pdbx_seq_one_letter_code
_entity_poly.pdbx_strand_id
1 'polypeptide(L)'
;MMIKFVLSAVVVMVIGVPLYALPATLSLPRGVRSGLDSLTVSRAAVLLRESGESGMKLVEAARSLVAERMAYSRRNSFDSYAKAFERGYGYCSQQANALVSLLTRLGFEAKVVHALRNRFPDGTVTSHAWVQVAVDDEVRYVDSIFYDADAAEINFKPLSEVREVPPVLRFLEIWGAPAVNAHRYYLTGKDQDW
;
A
#
# COMPACT_ATOMS: atom_id res chain seq x y z
N MET A 1 24.88 -15.95 25.79
CA MET A 1 23.41 -16.15 25.83
C MET A 1 22.69 -15.21 24.86
N MET A 2 22.99 -13.90 24.88
CA MET A 2 22.42 -12.89 23.97
C MET A 2 22.58 -13.18 22.47
N ILE A 3 23.74 -13.69 22.04
CA ILE A 3 24.03 -14.05 20.62
C ILE A 3 23.10 -15.16 20.10
N LYS A 4 22.75 -16.16 20.93
CA LYS A 4 21.86 -17.26 20.53
C LYS A 4 20.41 -16.78 20.33
N PHE A 5 19.96 -15.81 21.13
CA PHE A 5 18.63 -15.19 21.00
C PHE A 5 18.53 -14.29 19.76
N VAL A 6 19.59 -13.52 19.45
CA VAL A 6 19.63 -12.70 18.23
C VAL A 6 19.64 -13.59 16.98
N LEU A 7 20.43 -14.66 16.97
CA LEU A 7 20.49 -15.59 15.82
C LEU A 7 19.14 -16.27 15.56
N SER A 8 18.43 -16.69 16.61
CA SER A 8 17.12 -17.35 16.50
C SER A 8 16.02 -16.39 16.04
N ALA A 9 16.00 -15.14 16.50
CA ALA A 9 15.07 -14.13 16.02
C ALA A 9 15.28 -13.81 14.52
N VAL A 10 16.55 -13.73 14.07
CA VAL A 10 16.89 -13.51 12.66
C VAL A 10 16.44 -14.69 11.79
N VAL A 11 16.66 -15.94 12.23
CA VAL A 11 16.19 -17.14 11.51
C VAL A 11 14.67 -17.16 11.36
N VAL A 12 13.92 -16.81 12.41
CA VAL A 12 12.44 -16.74 12.34
C VAL A 12 11.98 -15.65 11.36
N MET A 13 12.60 -14.47 11.35
CA MET A 13 12.22 -13.41 10.41
C MET A 13 12.60 -13.73 8.96
N VAL A 14 13.79 -14.28 8.73
CA VAL A 14 14.32 -14.51 7.38
C VAL A 14 13.79 -15.80 6.74
N ILE A 15 13.49 -16.83 7.54
CA ILE A 15 13.03 -18.14 7.03
C ILE A 15 11.57 -18.39 7.41
N GLY A 16 11.21 -18.16 8.67
CA GLY A 16 9.87 -18.46 9.18
C GLY A 16 8.77 -17.64 8.50
N VAL A 17 8.95 -16.32 8.38
CA VAL A 17 7.93 -15.47 7.74
C VAL A 17 7.76 -15.79 6.26
N PRO A 18 8.81 -15.90 5.43
CA PRO A 18 8.62 -16.28 4.04
C PRO A 18 7.94 -17.63 3.88
N LEU A 19 8.33 -18.65 4.66
CA LEU A 19 7.68 -19.97 4.62
C LEU A 19 6.21 -19.90 5.02
N TYR A 20 5.87 -19.10 6.03
CA TYR A 20 4.49 -18.93 6.47
C TYR A 20 3.62 -18.22 5.43
N ALA A 21 4.15 -17.20 4.75
CA ALA A 21 3.43 -16.42 3.75
C ALA A 21 3.44 -17.03 2.34
N LEU A 22 4.30 -18.03 2.09
CA LEU A 22 4.47 -18.66 0.78
C LEU A 22 3.18 -19.29 0.23
N PRO A 23 2.40 -20.10 0.99
CA PRO A 23 1.15 -20.66 0.47
C PRO A 23 0.15 -19.60 0.02
N ALA A 24 -0.05 -18.54 0.82
CA ALA A 24 -0.89 -17.40 0.42
C ALA A 24 -0.39 -16.77 -0.88
N THR A 25 0.91 -16.55 -1.00
CA THR A 25 1.53 -15.98 -2.20
C THR A 25 1.37 -16.86 -3.43
N LEU A 26 1.58 -18.18 -3.30
CA LEU A 26 1.44 -19.13 -4.40
C LEU A 26 -0.01 -19.25 -4.88
N SER A 27 -0.99 -18.92 -4.04
CA SER A 27 -2.42 -18.87 -4.39
C SER A 27 -2.82 -17.58 -5.13
N LEU A 28 -1.96 -16.56 -5.18
CA LEU A 28 -2.21 -15.34 -5.96
C LEU A 28 -2.08 -15.65 -7.47
N PRO A 29 -3.02 -15.22 -8.33
CA PRO A 29 -2.90 -15.37 -9.77
C PRO A 29 -1.53 -14.92 -10.30
N ARG A 30 -0.93 -15.75 -11.16
CA ARG A 30 0.39 -15.48 -11.76
C ARG A 30 0.30 -14.39 -12.81
N GLY A 31 1.40 -13.64 -12.97
CA GLY A 31 1.49 -12.58 -13.97
C GLY A 31 0.64 -11.35 -13.60
N VAL A 32 0.42 -10.50 -14.61
CA VAL A 32 -0.39 -9.28 -14.50
C VAL A 32 -1.87 -9.64 -14.33
N ARG A 33 -2.59 -8.91 -13.48
CA ARG A 33 -4.04 -9.06 -13.28
C ARG A 33 -4.75 -8.96 -14.63
N SER A 34 -5.68 -9.90 -14.87
CA SER A 34 -6.42 -9.98 -16.12
C SER A 34 -7.11 -8.65 -16.45
N GLY A 35 -7.10 -8.27 -17.73
CA GLY A 35 -7.68 -7.02 -18.21
C GLY A 35 -6.79 -5.78 -18.02
N LEU A 36 -5.55 -5.93 -17.54
CA LEU A 36 -4.58 -4.83 -17.47
C LEU A 36 -3.45 -4.98 -18.47
N ASP A 37 -3.13 -3.89 -19.15
CA ASP A 37 -1.87 -3.74 -19.86
C ASP A 37 -0.71 -3.54 -18.88
N SER A 38 0.50 -3.93 -19.30
CA SER A 38 1.72 -3.69 -18.53
C SER A 38 2.01 -2.19 -18.46
N LEU A 39 2.06 -1.64 -17.24
CA LEU A 39 2.37 -0.23 -16.99
C LEU A 39 3.25 -0.12 -15.74
N THR A 40 4.39 0.52 -15.90
CA THR A 40 5.28 0.84 -14.78
C THR A 40 4.86 2.16 -14.13
N VAL A 41 5.23 2.36 -12.85
CA VAL A 41 4.99 3.64 -12.15
C VAL A 41 5.63 4.82 -12.91
N SER A 42 6.82 4.61 -13.49
CA SER A 42 7.51 5.63 -14.28
C SER A 42 6.71 6.02 -15.53
N ARG A 43 6.19 5.03 -16.29
CA ARG A 43 5.39 5.32 -17.48
C ARG A 43 4.04 5.93 -17.12
N ALA A 44 3.42 5.48 -16.03
CA ALA A 44 2.21 6.08 -15.48
C ALA A 44 2.40 7.57 -15.17
N ALA A 45 3.52 7.95 -14.53
CA ALA A 45 3.83 9.36 -14.27
C ALA A 45 3.94 10.21 -15.55
N VAL A 46 4.52 9.63 -16.62
CA VAL A 46 4.61 10.32 -17.92
C VAL A 46 3.22 10.55 -18.51
N LEU A 47 2.37 9.51 -18.54
CA LEU A 47 1.01 9.61 -19.07
C LEU A 47 0.16 10.63 -18.29
N LEU A 48 0.29 10.64 -16.96
CA LEU A 48 -0.41 11.61 -16.12
C LEU A 48 0.08 13.04 -16.36
N ARG A 49 1.38 13.24 -16.59
CA ARG A 49 1.91 14.55 -16.96
C ARG A 49 1.41 15.02 -18.33
N GLU A 50 1.27 14.10 -19.27
CA GLU A 50 0.74 14.37 -20.62
C GLU A 50 -0.76 14.72 -20.61
N SER A 51 -1.49 14.41 -19.54
CA SER A 51 -2.92 14.76 -19.40
C SER A 51 -3.17 16.28 -19.31
N GLY A 52 -2.18 17.06 -18.89
CA GLY A 52 -2.31 18.50 -18.64
C GLY A 52 -2.99 18.87 -17.32
N GLU A 53 -3.42 17.90 -16.52
CA GLU A 53 -3.99 18.14 -15.19
C GLU A 53 -2.92 18.66 -14.20
N SER A 54 -3.36 19.43 -13.20
CA SER A 54 -2.49 19.98 -12.15
C SER A 54 -3.19 20.04 -10.79
N GLY A 55 -2.43 20.35 -9.74
CA GLY A 55 -2.93 20.46 -8.37
C GLY A 55 -3.69 19.21 -7.91
N MET A 56 -4.81 19.41 -7.21
CA MET A 56 -5.64 18.30 -6.71
C MET A 56 -6.20 17.40 -7.82
N LYS A 57 -6.45 17.91 -9.03
CA LYS A 57 -6.94 17.07 -10.13
C LYS A 57 -5.90 16.05 -10.59
N LEU A 58 -4.63 16.46 -10.62
CA LEU A 58 -3.54 15.54 -10.93
C LEU A 58 -3.31 14.51 -9.81
N VAL A 59 -3.46 14.93 -8.55
CA VAL A 59 -3.43 14.02 -7.40
C VAL A 59 -4.56 12.99 -7.48
N GLU A 60 -5.76 13.43 -7.82
CA GLU A 60 -6.93 12.57 -7.97
C GLU A 60 -6.79 11.59 -9.15
N ALA A 61 -6.28 12.06 -10.29
CA ALA A 61 -5.97 11.18 -11.43
C ALA A 61 -4.91 10.11 -11.06
N ALA A 62 -3.88 10.50 -10.30
CA ALA A 62 -2.88 9.58 -9.79
C ALA A 62 -3.47 8.56 -8.80
N ARG A 63 -4.34 9.01 -7.89
CA ARG A 63 -5.07 8.16 -6.93
C ARG A 63 -5.96 7.15 -7.66
N SER A 64 -6.81 7.61 -8.58
CA SER A 64 -7.74 6.76 -9.33
C SER A 64 -6.99 5.71 -10.14
N LEU A 65 -5.88 6.09 -10.78
CA LEU A 65 -5.04 5.13 -11.51
C LEU A 65 -4.51 4.01 -10.61
N VAL A 66 -4.04 4.34 -9.40
CA VAL A 66 -3.59 3.32 -8.43
C VAL A 66 -4.76 2.44 -7.99
N ALA A 67 -5.92 3.05 -7.68
CA ALA A 67 -7.14 2.35 -7.24
C ALA A 67 -7.66 1.35 -8.28
N GLU A 68 -7.78 1.81 -9.52
CA GLU A 68 -8.28 1.02 -10.64
C GLU A 68 -7.30 -0.09 -10.96
N ARG A 69 -5.99 0.18 -10.92
CA ARG A 69 -4.97 -0.78 -11.34
C ARG A 69 -4.68 -1.84 -10.28
N MET A 70 -4.66 -1.47 -8.99
CA MET A 70 -4.23 -2.36 -7.91
C MET A 70 -5.43 -2.93 -7.16
N ALA A 71 -5.83 -4.17 -7.48
CA ALA A 71 -6.75 -4.90 -6.61
C ALA A 71 -6.13 -5.08 -5.23
N TYR A 72 -6.93 -4.86 -4.18
CA TYR A 72 -6.47 -5.12 -2.83
C TYR A 72 -6.14 -6.62 -2.67
N SER A 73 -4.91 -6.93 -2.26
CA SER A 73 -4.47 -8.32 -2.08
C SER A 73 -3.49 -8.49 -0.93
N ARG A 74 -3.90 -9.29 0.06
CA ARG A 74 -3.06 -9.74 1.18
C ARG A 74 -2.06 -10.81 0.76
N ARG A 75 -2.38 -11.53 -0.31
CA ARG A 75 -1.53 -12.60 -0.84
C ARG A 75 -0.27 -12.07 -1.51
N ASN A 76 -0.21 -10.80 -1.91
CA ASN A 76 0.95 -10.25 -2.62
C ASN A 76 2.13 -9.88 -1.70
N SER A 77 2.71 -10.88 -1.03
CA SER A 77 3.63 -10.65 0.09
C SER A 77 5.02 -10.12 -0.32
N PHE A 78 5.57 -10.59 -1.43
CA PHE A 78 7.00 -10.41 -1.74
C PHE A 78 7.27 -9.44 -2.91
N ASP A 79 6.22 -8.90 -3.54
CA ASP A 79 6.39 -7.87 -4.55
C ASP A 79 6.79 -6.55 -3.89
N SER A 80 7.74 -5.84 -4.50
CA SER A 80 7.93 -4.41 -4.21
C SER A 80 6.70 -3.62 -4.64
N TYR A 81 6.49 -2.42 -4.12
CA TYR A 81 5.35 -1.58 -4.54
C TYR A 81 5.32 -1.34 -6.06
N ALA A 82 6.48 -1.21 -6.70
CA ALA A 82 6.58 -1.03 -8.15
C ALA A 82 6.13 -2.28 -8.89
N LYS A 83 6.51 -3.46 -8.40
CA LYS A 83 6.08 -4.72 -9.02
C LYS A 83 4.61 -5.02 -8.76
N ALA A 84 4.12 -4.73 -7.56
CA ALA A 84 2.72 -4.80 -7.18
C ALA A 84 1.84 -3.92 -8.08
N PHE A 85 2.30 -2.70 -8.39
CA PHE A 85 1.63 -1.79 -9.33
C PHE A 85 1.60 -2.35 -10.76
N GLU A 86 2.73 -2.82 -11.28
CA GLU A 86 2.78 -3.44 -12.62
C GLU A 86 1.84 -4.65 -12.70
N ARG A 87 1.86 -5.49 -11.67
CA ARG A 87 1.10 -6.73 -11.58
C ARG A 87 -0.40 -6.49 -11.32
N GLY A 88 -0.77 -5.37 -10.72
CA GLY A 88 -2.16 -5.02 -10.42
C GLY A 88 -2.73 -5.65 -9.15
N TYR A 89 -1.89 -6.05 -8.21
CA TYR A 89 -2.30 -6.55 -6.90
C TYR A 89 -1.44 -5.91 -5.81
N GLY A 90 -2.05 -5.42 -4.74
CA GLY A 90 -1.28 -5.03 -3.56
C GLY A 90 -2.14 -4.65 -2.37
N TYR A 91 -1.57 -4.76 -1.17
CA TYR A 91 -2.22 -4.31 0.07
C TYR A 91 -1.90 -2.84 0.36
N CYS A 92 -2.44 -2.29 1.45
CA CYS A 92 -2.40 -0.87 1.78
C CYS A 92 -1.02 -0.20 1.65
N SER A 93 0.03 -0.78 2.27
CA SER A 93 1.39 -0.21 2.18
C SER A 93 1.94 -0.24 0.75
N GLN A 94 1.68 -1.30 -0.03
CA GLN A 94 2.12 -1.34 -1.44
C GLN A 94 1.41 -0.29 -2.29
N GLN A 95 0.10 -0.11 -2.12
CA GLN A 95 -0.66 0.90 -2.85
C GLN A 95 -0.23 2.32 -2.45
N ALA A 96 -0.07 2.60 -1.15
CA ALA A 96 0.39 3.90 -0.65
C ALA A 96 1.80 4.23 -1.15
N ASN A 97 2.74 3.28 -1.15
CA ASN A 97 4.08 3.50 -1.69
C ASN A 97 4.08 3.69 -3.22
N ALA A 98 3.21 2.98 -3.96
CA ALA A 98 3.05 3.20 -5.40
C ALA A 98 2.52 4.61 -5.69
N LEU A 99 1.50 5.07 -4.94
CA LEU A 99 0.94 6.41 -5.06
C LEU A 99 1.95 7.50 -4.68
N VAL A 100 2.69 7.35 -3.58
CA VAL A 100 3.79 8.28 -3.23
C VAL A 100 4.82 8.33 -4.35
N SER A 101 5.27 7.19 -4.86
CA SER A 101 6.24 7.14 -5.96
C SER A 101 5.75 7.87 -7.20
N LEU A 102 4.45 7.75 -7.51
CA LEU A 102 3.79 8.42 -8.62
C LEU A 102 3.73 9.94 -8.39
N LEU A 103 3.21 10.37 -7.23
CA LEU A 103 3.07 11.78 -6.86
C LEU A 103 4.42 12.51 -6.79
N THR A 104 5.45 11.89 -6.20
CA THR A 104 6.80 12.47 -6.17
C THR A 104 7.38 12.65 -7.57
N ARG A 105 7.12 11.72 -8.51
CA ARG A 105 7.52 11.87 -9.92
C ARG A 105 6.75 12.96 -10.65
N LEU A 106 5.55 13.29 -10.18
CA LEU A 106 4.72 14.39 -10.69
C LEU A 106 5.10 15.75 -10.07
N GLY A 107 6.01 15.76 -9.09
CA GLY A 107 6.53 16.98 -8.47
C GLY A 107 5.91 17.33 -7.12
N PHE A 108 5.06 16.47 -6.56
CA PHE A 108 4.46 16.70 -5.25
C PHE A 108 5.35 16.20 -4.11
N GLU A 109 5.35 16.92 -2.99
CA GLU A 109 5.85 16.39 -1.73
C GLU A 109 4.81 15.41 -1.16
N ALA A 110 5.15 14.13 -1.14
CA ALA A 110 4.25 13.07 -0.70
C ALA A 110 4.97 12.04 0.17
N LYS A 111 4.27 11.50 1.15
CA LYS A 111 4.80 10.48 2.06
C LYS A 111 3.74 9.50 2.54
N VAL A 112 4.20 8.29 2.88
CA VAL A 112 3.34 7.27 3.48
C VAL A 112 3.16 7.58 4.95
N VAL A 113 1.90 7.63 5.37
CA VAL A 113 1.50 7.74 6.76
C VAL A 113 0.67 6.52 7.15
N HIS A 114 0.60 6.23 8.44
CA HIS A 114 -0.16 5.12 8.97
C HIS A 114 -0.72 5.43 10.35
N ALA A 115 -1.72 4.65 10.74
CA ALA A 115 -2.23 4.58 12.10
C ALA A 115 -2.47 3.11 12.45
N LEU A 116 -2.20 2.74 13.71
CA LEU A 116 -2.39 1.37 14.20
C LEU A 116 -3.87 1.01 14.36
N ARG A 117 -4.74 2.02 14.54
CA ARG A 117 -6.18 1.85 14.66
C ARG A 117 -6.89 2.86 13.78
N ASN A 118 -7.62 2.37 12.79
CA ASN A 118 -8.52 3.14 11.93
C ASN A 118 -9.89 2.48 11.95
N ARG A 119 -10.96 3.26 12.01
CA ARG A 119 -12.34 2.78 11.84
C ARG A 119 -12.79 3.01 10.41
N PHE A 120 -13.09 1.92 9.71
CA PHE A 120 -13.62 1.93 8.34
C PHE A 120 -15.16 2.05 8.32
N PRO A 121 -15.78 2.35 7.16
CA PRO A 121 -17.22 2.51 7.04
C PRO A 121 -18.05 1.30 7.50
N ASP A 122 -17.51 0.09 7.33
CA ASP A 122 -18.12 -1.17 7.77
C ASP A 122 -18.02 -1.41 9.29
N GLY A 123 -17.36 -0.51 10.03
CA GLY A 123 -17.11 -0.61 11.47
C GLY A 123 -15.83 -1.35 11.84
N THR A 124 -15.13 -1.95 10.87
CA THR A 124 -13.87 -2.67 11.11
C THR A 124 -12.81 -1.74 11.69
N VAL A 125 -12.08 -2.23 12.70
CA VAL A 125 -10.96 -1.50 13.31
C VAL A 125 -9.64 -2.22 13.04
N THR A 126 -8.78 -1.62 12.23
CA THR A 126 -7.47 -2.20 11.86
C THR A 126 -6.41 -1.12 11.62
N SER A 127 -5.14 -1.52 11.64
CA SER A 127 -4.06 -0.70 11.10
C SER A 127 -4.23 -0.50 9.59
N HIS A 128 -3.82 0.65 9.10
CA HIS A 128 -3.87 1.02 7.68
C HIS A 128 -2.79 2.04 7.35
N ALA A 129 -2.34 2.04 6.10
CA ALA A 129 -1.35 2.96 5.56
C ALA A 129 -1.92 3.65 4.31
N TRP A 130 -1.74 4.97 4.23
CA TRP A 130 -2.23 5.83 3.15
C TRP A 130 -1.21 6.95 2.88
N VAL A 131 -1.58 7.95 2.07
CA VAL A 131 -0.69 9.02 1.63
C VAL A 131 -1.04 10.36 2.26
N GLN A 132 -0.02 11.09 2.69
CA GLN A 132 -0.08 12.53 2.92
C GLN A 132 0.63 13.22 1.75
N VAL A 133 0.02 14.26 1.18
CA VAL A 133 0.56 15.02 0.06
C VAL A 133 0.36 16.51 0.30
N ALA A 134 1.36 17.33 -0.04
CA ALA A 134 1.25 18.78 -0.04
C ALA A 134 0.78 19.26 -1.42
N VAL A 135 -0.28 20.06 -1.46
CA VAL A 135 -0.87 20.65 -2.67
C VAL A 135 -1.25 22.09 -2.34
N ASP A 136 -0.74 23.06 -3.12
CA ASP A 136 -1.03 24.49 -2.94
C ASP A 136 -0.83 24.96 -1.48
N ASP A 137 0.29 24.57 -0.87
CA ASP A 137 0.67 24.82 0.54
C ASP A 137 -0.23 24.17 1.61
N GLU A 138 -1.18 23.33 1.20
CA GLU A 138 -2.05 22.58 2.11
C GLU A 138 -1.71 21.09 2.15
N VAL A 139 -1.77 20.54 3.35
CA VAL A 139 -1.56 19.10 3.58
C VAL A 139 -2.87 18.36 3.41
N ARG A 140 -2.89 17.39 2.49
CA ARG A 140 -4.04 16.54 2.20
C ARG A 140 -3.73 15.06 2.48
N TYR A 141 -4.76 14.32 2.87
CA TYR A 141 -4.68 12.87 3.03
C TYR A 141 -5.44 12.19 1.89
N VAL A 142 -4.80 11.21 1.26
CA VAL A 142 -5.33 10.50 0.10
C VAL A 142 -5.13 9.00 0.30
N ASP A 143 -6.18 8.23 0.05
CA ASP A 143 -6.15 6.78 0.00
C ASP A 143 -6.59 6.30 -1.37
N SER A 144 -5.99 5.22 -1.89
CA SER A 144 -6.40 4.70 -3.20
C SER A 144 -7.82 4.13 -3.17
N ILE A 145 -8.27 3.56 -2.05
CA ILE A 145 -9.55 2.84 -1.97
C ILE A 145 -10.59 3.64 -1.18
N PHE A 146 -10.21 4.12 -0.01
CA PHE A 146 -11.12 4.75 0.94
C PHE A 146 -11.00 6.27 0.90
N TYR A 147 -11.44 6.85 -0.20
CA TYR A 147 -11.38 8.28 -0.46
C TYR A 147 -12.67 8.75 -1.13
N ASP A 148 -13.21 9.86 -0.66
CA ASP A 148 -14.29 10.60 -1.29
C ASP A 148 -13.68 11.72 -2.14
N ALA A 149 -13.78 11.57 -3.45
CA ALA A 149 -13.23 12.53 -4.41
C ALA A 149 -14.02 13.86 -4.43
N ASP A 150 -15.30 13.84 -4.07
CA ASP A 150 -16.14 15.05 -4.02
C ASP A 150 -15.82 15.87 -2.77
N ALA A 151 -15.62 15.20 -1.63
CA ALA A 151 -15.21 15.84 -0.37
C ALA A 151 -13.70 16.10 -0.28
N ALA A 152 -12.90 15.47 -1.15
CA ALA A 152 -11.44 15.44 -1.12
C ALA A 152 -10.84 14.91 0.22
N GLU A 153 -11.51 13.92 0.82
CA GLU A 153 -11.19 13.41 2.16
C GLU A 153 -11.16 11.87 2.22
N ILE A 154 -10.47 11.33 3.24
CA ILE A 154 -10.45 9.88 3.51
C ILE A 154 -11.75 9.41 4.16
N ASN A 155 -12.23 8.23 3.76
CA ASN A 155 -13.50 7.66 4.23
C ASN A 155 -13.37 6.78 5.48
N PHE A 156 -12.25 6.90 6.21
CA PHE A 156 -12.03 6.22 7.48
C PHE A 156 -11.51 7.19 8.52
N LYS A 157 -11.72 6.85 9.79
CA LYS A 157 -11.28 7.68 10.91
C LYS A 157 -10.09 7.07 11.63
N PRO A 158 -8.91 7.72 11.63
CA PRO A 158 -7.83 7.36 12.53
C PRO A 158 -8.28 7.47 13.99
N LEU A 159 -8.11 6.39 14.75
CA LEU A 159 -8.39 6.31 16.20
C LEU A 159 -7.11 6.35 17.04
N SER A 160 -5.95 6.16 16.40
CA SER A 160 -4.63 6.35 16.98
C SER A 160 -3.89 7.48 16.27
N GLU A 161 -2.77 7.91 16.86
CA GLU A 161 -1.88 8.90 16.25
C GLU A 161 -1.50 8.50 14.82
N VAL A 162 -1.57 9.48 13.91
CA VAL A 162 -1.10 9.34 12.52
C VAL A 162 0.39 9.61 12.52
N ARG A 163 1.16 8.62 12.07
CA ARG A 163 2.62 8.71 12.01
C ARG A 163 3.12 8.51 10.60
N GLU A 164 4.15 9.26 10.23
CA GLU A 164 4.94 8.92 9.06
C GLU A 164 5.57 7.53 9.25
N VAL A 165 5.65 6.74 8.18
CA VAL A 165 6.43 5.50 8.20
C VAL A 165 7.88 5.85 7.87
N PRO A 166 8.80 5.93 8.86
CA PRO A 166 10.17 6.28 8.58
C PRO A 166 10.83 5.19 7.72
N PRO A 167 11.83 5.53 6.88
CA PRO A 167 12.43 4.59 5.93
C PRO A 167 12.89 3.26 6.54
N VAL A 168 13.40 3.27 7.77
CA VAL A 168 13.83 2.06 8.49
C VAL A 168 12.65 1.14 8.84
N LEU A 169 11.49 1.69 9.18
CA LEU A 169 10.28 0.92 9.45
C LEU A 169 9.66 0.40 8.15
N ARG A 170 9.79 1.11 7.02
CA ARG A 170 9.40 0.58 5.71
C ARG A 170 10.16 -0.70 5.37
N PHE A 171 11.44 -0.80 5.75
CA PHE A 171 12.21 -2.03 5.57
C PHE A 171 11.71 -3.19 6.45
N LEU A 172 11.25 -2.89 7.67
CA LEU A 172 10.68 -3.90 8.57
C LEU A 172 9.26 -4.31 8.16
N GLU A 173 8.47 -3.41 7.54
CA GLU A 173 7.17 -3.74 6.95
C GLU A 173 7.29 -4.81 5.87
N ILE A 174 8.38 -4.81 5.09
CA ILE A 174 8.67 -5.86 4.09
C ILE A 174 8.69 -7.26 4.72
N TRP A 175 9.02 -7.37 6.01
CA TRP A 175 9.10 -8.65 6.72
C TRP A 175 7.91 -8.91 7.64
N GLY A 176 7.31 -7.88 8.24
CA GLY A 176 6.15 -8.05 9.12
C GLY A 176 4.81 -8.18 8.38
N ALA A 177 4.62 -7.39 7.32
CA ALA A 177 3.36 -7.34 6.58
C ALA A 177 3.01 -8.68 5.89
N PRO A 178 3.96 -9.43 5.29
CA PRO A 178 3.70 -10.77 4.76
C PRO A 178 3.04 -11.71 5.77
N ALA A 179 3.58 -11.81 6.99
CA ALA A 179 3.06 -12.72 8.00
C ALA A 179 1.64 -12.32 8.43
N VAL A 180 1.41 -11.03 8.70
CA VAL A 180 0.11 -10.52 9.14
C VAL A 180 -0.94 -10.70 8.04
N ASN A 181 -0.60 -10.36 6.80
CA ASN A 181 -1.50 -10.47 5.66
C ASN A 181 -1.82 -11.93 5.33
N ALA A 182 -0.81 -12.81 5.34
CA ALA A 182 -1.02 -14.24 5.15
C ALA A 182 -1.88 -14.83 6.25
N HIS A 183 -1.64 -14.47 7.52
CA HIS A 183 -2.43 -14.93 8.65
C HIS A 183 -3.91 -14.54 8.49
N ARG A 184 -4.18 -13.27 8.16
CA ARG A 184 -5.54 -12.78 7.90
C ARG A 184 -6.21 -13.48 6.74
N TYR A 185 -5.47 -13.72 5.65
CA TYR A 185 -5.96 -14.47 4.52
C TYR A 185 -6.31 -15.92 4.92
N TYR A 186 -5.47 -16.60 5.70
CA TYR A 186 -5.76 -17.96 6.16
C TYR A 186 -6.98 -18.03 7.08
N LEU A 187 -7.20 -17.02 7.92
CA LEU A 187 -8.36 -16.98 8.82
C LEU A 187 -9.68 -16.72 8.07
N THR A 188 -9.65 -15.88 7.04
CA THR A 188 -10.87 -15.36 6.41
C THR A 188 -11.15 -15.96 5.03
N GLY A 189 -10.12 -16.49 4.36
CA GLY A 189 -10.14 -16.82 2.93
C GLY A 189 -10.23 -15.59 2.02
N LYS A 190 -10.10 -14.36 2.56
CA LYS A 190 -10.37 -13.11 1.84
C LYS A 190 -9.14 -12.19 1.83
N ASP A 191 -8.99 -11.46 0.73
CA ASP A 191 -7.95 -10.44 0.59
C ASP A 191 -8.29 -9.12 1.29
N GLN A 192 -9.56 -8.86 1.61
CA GLN A 192 -10.05 -7.65 2.28
C GLN A 192 -11.09 -8.01 3.35
N ASP A 193 -11.23 -7.17 4.37
CA ASP A 193 -12.20 -7.39 5.46
C ASP A 193 -13.58 -6.76 5.16
N TRP A 194 -13.64 -5.86 4.18
CA TRP A 194 -14.83 -5.12 3.75
C TRP A 194 -15.44 -5.66 2.46
#